data_AF-A0A452ICG2-F1
#
_entry.id   AF-A0A452ICG2-F1
#
_cell.length_a   1.000
_cell.length_b   1.000
_cell.length_c   1.000
_cell.angle_alpha   90.00
_cell.angle_beta   90.00
_cell.angle_gamma   90.00
#
_symmetry.space_group_name_H-M   'P 1'
#
loop_
_entity.id
_entity.type
_entity.pdbx_description
1 polymer ?
#
loop_
_entity_poly.entity_id
_entity_poly.type
_entity_poly.pdbx_seq_one_letter_code
_entity_poly.pdbx_strand_id
1 'polypeptide(L)'
;MPEGPELHLASCYINTVCAGLIFSGKVEKSEVSKNPEVLFESNAYLISATSRGKEIKLTLTPLKEEKNTQNGLQQPMDLVFRFGMSGSFKLTSAAELPKHAHLRFYTKESPHRALCFVDFRRFGRWEVHGTWQLDRGPCVMLEYEKFRIGCCLGGGSST
;
A
#
# COMPACT_ATOMS: atom_id res chain seq x y z
N MET A 1 -12.14 6.78 12.04
CA MET A 1 -12.48 6.34 10.68
C MET A 1 -11.75 7.31 9.77
N PRO A 2 -10.80 6.83 8.96
CA PRO A 2 -9.89 7.68 8.23
C PRO A 2 -10.58 8.27 7.01
N GLU A 3 -10.33 9.55 6.82
CA GLU A 3 -10.86 10.35 5.71
C GLU A 3 -9.78 10.57 4.65
N GLY A 4 -10.17 11.09 3.49
CA GLY A 4 -9.26 11.30 2.36
C GLY A 4 -7.91 11.94 2.72
N PRO A 5 -7.88 13.04 3.51
CA PRO A 5 -6.63 13.69 3.91
C PRO A 5 -5.67 12.78 4.68
N GLU A 6 -6.19 11.90 5.55
CA GLU A 6 -5.36 10.99 6.35
C GLU A 6 -4.67 9.94 5.46
N LEU A 7 -5.40 9.39 4.49
CA LEU A 7 -4.82 8.44 3.52
C LEU A 7 -3.79 9.13 2.61
N HIS A 8 -4.05 10.38 2.24
CA HIS A 8 -3.10 11.16 1.45
C HIS A 8 -1.81 11.42 2.22
N LEU A 9 -1.90 11.90 3.46
CA LEU A 9 -0.74 12.09 4.34
C LEU A 9 0.01 10.78 4.58
N ALA A 10 -0.70 9.66 4.74
CA ALA A 10 -0.07 8.35 4.86
C ALA A 10 0.70 7.96 3.57
N SER A 11 0.15 8.24 2.39
CA SER A 11 0.86 8.00 1.12
C SER A 11 2.11 8.87 0.97
N CYS A 12 2.02 10.16 1.32
CA CYS A 12 3.17 11.05 1.34
C CYS A 12 4.23 10.58 2.34
N TYR A 13 3.80 10.17 3.54
CA TYR A 13 4.68 9.62 4.57
C TYR A 13 5.45 8.40 4.03
N ILE A 14 4.75 7.42 3.45
CA ILE A 14 5.39 6.22 2.89
C ILE A 14 6.40 6.61 1.81
N ASN A 15 6.03 7.44 0.85
CA ASN A 15 6.95 7.88 -0.20
C ASN A 15 8.18 8.61 0.37
N THR A 16 7.99 9.41 1.42
CA THR A 16 9.08 10.16 2.05
C THR A 16 10.02 9.24 2.82
N VAL A 17 9.49 8.31 3.62
CA VAL A 17 10.33 7.41 4.43
C VAL A 17 10.94 6.28 3.62
N CYS A 18 10.29 5.85 2.54
CA CYS A 18 10.81 4.86 1.60
C CYS A 18 11.70 5.48 0.52
N ALA A 19 11.79 6.82 0.42
CA ALA A 19 12.67 7.47 -0.53
C ALA A 19 14.13 7.06 -0.27
N GLY A 20 14.75 6.46 -1.27
CA GLY A 20 16.13 5.97 -1.19
C GLY A 20 16.31 4.65 -0.43
N LEU A 21 15.24 4.03 0.10
CA LEU A 21 15.33 2.72 0.73
C LEU A 21 15.07 1.59 -0.28
N ILE A 22 15.94 0.59 -0.26
CA ILE A 22 15.77 -0.64 -1.03
C ILE A 22 15.23 -1.73 -0.12
N PHE A 23 14.14 -2.37 -0.53
CA PHE A 23 13.54 -3.50 0.13
C PHE A 23 13.99 -4.81 -0.49
N SER A 24 13.99 -5.90 0.28
CA SER A 24 14.42 -7.23 -0.20
C SER A 24 13.69 -8.36 0.50
N GLY A 25 13.63 -9.50 -0.17
CA GLY A 25 13.00 -10.71 0.31
C GLY A 25 11.49 -10.73 0.09
N LYS A 26 10.82 -11.59 0.86
CA LYS A 26 9.37 -11.79 0.80
C LYS A 26 8.60 -10.79 1.67
N VAL A 27 7.35 -10.55 1.31
CA VAL A 27 6.41 -9.80 2.16
C VAL A 27 5.87 -10.72 3.24
N GLU A 28 6.01 -10.34 4.52
CA GLU A 28 5.57 -11.17 5.63
C GLU A 28 4.22 -10.73 6.19
N LYS A 29 3.25 -11.65 6.15
CA LYS A 29 1.95 -11.49 6.81
C LYS A 29 1.99 -12.10 8.21
N SER A 30 1.29 -11.49 9.17
CA SER A 30 1.02 -12.13 10.47
C SER A 30 0.00 -13.27 10.31
N GLU A 31 0.16 -14.36 11.06
CA GLU A 31 -0.79 -15.49 11.07
C GLU A 31 -2.21 -15.09 11.51
N VAL A 32 -2.30 -14.09 12.40
CA VAL A 32 -3.57 -13.62 12.99
C VAL A 32 -4.44 -12.82 12.00
N SER A 33 -3.87 -12.35 10.89
CA SER A 33 -4.60 -11.57 9.88
C SER A 33 -5.37 -12.48 8.93
N LYS A 34 -6.67 -12.18 8.74
CA LYS A 34 -7.57 -12.86 7.78
C LYS A 34 -7.47 -12.33 6.35
N ASN A 35 -6.66 -11.29 6.12
CA ASN A 35 -6.44 -10.72 4.80
C ASN A 35 -5.58 -11.66 3.92
N PRO A 36 -5.64 -11.53 2.58
CA PRO A 36 -4.92 -12.41 1.67
C PRO A 36 -3.41 -12.36 1.87
N GLU A 37 -2.73 -13.46 1.56
CA GLU A 37 -1.28 -13.50 1.51
C GLU A 37 -0.74 -12.75 0.30
N VAL A 38 0.40 -12.08 0.49
CA VAL A 38 1.10 -11.35 -0.56
C VAL A 38 2.25 -12.21 -1.04
N LEU A 39 2.02 -12.95 -2.12
CA LEU A 39 3.02 -13.81 -2.75
C LEU A 39 3.98 -12.99 -3.63
N PHE A 40 4.79 -12.14 -2.98
CA PHE A 40 5.81 -11.33 -3.61
C PHE A 40 7.15 -11.56 -2.93
N GLU A 41 8.18 -11.85 -3.72
CA GLU A 41 9.54 -12.12 -3.25
C GLU A 41 10.55 -11.61 -4.27
N SER A 42 11.32 -10.58 -3.93
CA SER A 42 12.31 -10.01 -4.82
C SER A 42 13.60 -9.66 -4.09
N ASN A 43 14.76 -9.84 -4.72
CA ASN A 43 16.07 -9.54 -4.11
C ASN A 43 16.27 -8.05 -3.84
N ALA A 44 15.65 -7.20 -4.65
CA ALA A 44 15.70 -5.76 -4.50
C ALA A 44 14.43 -5.15 -5.12
N TYR A 45 13.70 -4.34 -4.37
CA TYR A 45 12.52 -3.65 -4.87
C TYR A 45 12.31 -2.31 -4.16
N LEU A 46 11.61 -1.42 -4.85
CA LEU A 46 11.17 -0.13 -4.33
C LEU A 46 9.70 -0.20 -3.96
N ILE A 47 9.31 0.61 -2.98
CA ILE A 47 7.93 0.77 -2.55
C ILE A 47 7.53 2.21 -2.82
N SER A 48 6.41 2.39 -3.52
CA SER A 48 5.77 3.69 -3.71
C SER A 48 4.30 3.60 -3.34
N ALA A 49 3.73 4.73 -2.90
CA ALA A 49 2.36 4.83 -2.43
C ALA A 49 1.61 5.92 -3.19
N THR A 50 0.36 5.64 -3.52
CA THR A 50 -0.58 6.64 -4.05
C THR A 50 -1.88 6.55 -3.25
N SER A 51 -2.53 7.68 -3.01
CA SER A 51 -3.84 7.72 -2.34
C SER A 51 -4.94 8.10 -3.31
N ARG A 52 -6.12 7.50 -3.20
CA ARG A 52 -7.31 7.92 -3.93
C ARG A 52 -8.54 7.80 -3.03
N GLY A 53 -9.11 8.92 -2.62
CA GLY A 53 -10.23 8.93 -1.68
C GLY A 53 -9.86 8.24 -0.36
N LYS A 54 -10.60 7.20 0.02
CA LYS A 54 -10.39 6.44 1.28
C LYS A 54 -9.53 5.19 1.10
N GLU A 55 -8.76 5.15 0.02
CA GLU A 55 -7.93 4.01 -0.35
C GLU A 55 -6.48 4.47 -0.59
N ILE A 56 -5.53 3.59 -0.30
CA ILE A 56 -4.12 3.79 -0.60
C ILE A 56 -3.61 2.59 -1.37
N LYS A 57 -2.91 2.82 -2.47
CA LYS A 57 -2.30 1.79 -3.30
C LYS A 57 -0.80 1.84 -3.14
N LEU A 58 -0.23 0.73 -2.69
CA LEU A 58 1.21 0.50 -2.64
C LEU A 58 1.63 -0.28 -3.89
N THR A 59 2.64 0.21 -4.59
CA THR A 59 3.24 -0.44 -5.74
C THR A 59 4.63 -0.92 -5.37
N LEU A 60 4.83 -2.22 -5.43
CA LEU A 60 6.12 -2.89 -5.25
C LEU A 60 6.78 -3.03 -6.62
N THR A 61 7.86 -2.30 -6.86
CA THR A 61 8.57 -2.31 -8.14
C THR A 61 9.91 -3.03 -7.98
N PRO A 62 10.07 -4.25 -8.51
CA PRO A 62 11.34 -4.96 -8.46
C PRO A 62 12.40 -4.22 -9.28
N LEU A 63 13.59 -4.08 -8.71
CA LEU A 63 14.77 -3.57 -9.40
C LEU A 63 15.36 -4.73 -10.20
N LYS A 64 15.57 -4.54 -11.50
CA LYS A 64 16.33 -5.49 -12.32
C LYS A 64 17.79 -5.44 -11.85
N GLU A 65 18.18 -6.33 -10.95
CA GLU A 65 19.61 -6.58 -10.73
C GLU A 65 20.13 -7.38 -11.92
N GLU A 66 21.06 -6.78 -12.67
CA GLU A 66 21.83 -7.46 -13.70
C GLU A 66 22.67 -8.57 -13.04
N LYS A 67 22.15 -9.80 -13.00
CA LYS A 67 22.91 -11.05 -13.12
C LYS A 67 22.01 -12.27 -12.97
N ASN A 68 21.85 -12.99 -14.08
CA ASN A 68 21.71 -14.44 -14.16
C ASN A 68 20.84 -15.13 -13.10
N THR A 69 19.51 -15.16 -13.31
CA THR A 69 18.77 -16.41 -13.09
C THR A 69 17.54 -16.43 -14.00
N GLN A 70 17.32 -17.57 -14.63
CA GLN A 70 16.33 -17.85 -15.66
C GLN A 70 14.90 -18.00 -15.10
N ASN A 71 14.49 -17.19 -14.13
CA ASN A 71 13.10 -17.13 -13.66
C ASN A 71 12.58 -15.71 -13.89
N GLY A 72 11.48 -15.62 -14.63
CA GLY A 72 11.02 -14.44 -15.36
C GLY A 72 11.03 -13.12 -14.59
N LEU A 73 11.12 -12.01 -15.34
CA LEU A 73 10.93 -10.65 -14.83
C LEU A 73 9.73 -10.63 -13.88
N GLN A 74 10.01 -10.49 -12.58
CA GLN A 74 8.95 -10.30 -11.62
C GLN A 74 8.26 -8.98 -11.96
N GLN A 75 6.96 -9.03 -12.20
CA GLN A 75 6.22 -7.83 -12.56
C GLN A 75 5.97 -6.97 -11.31
N PRO A 76 5.84 -5.65 -11.47
CA PRO A 76 5.39 -4.78 -10.39
C PRO A 76 4.07 -5.30 -9.80
N MET A 77 3.97 -5.31 -8.47
CA MET A 77 2.76 -5.76 -7.77
C MET A 77 2.10 -4.57 -7.08
N ASP A 78 0.82 -4.38 -7.36
CA ASP A 78 -0.03 -3.39 -6.70
C ASP A 78 -0.82 -4.02 -5.56
N LEU A 79 -0.86 -3.33 -4.43
CA LEU A 79 -1.59 -3.67 -3.21
C LEU A 79 -2.48 -2.50 -2.81
N VAL A 80 -3.80 -2.69 -2.77
CA VAL A 80 -4.74 -1.64 -2.37
C VAL A 80 -5.16 -1.87 -0.92
N PHE A 81 -4.91 -0.89 -0.07
CA PHE A 81 -5.23 -0.90 1.35
C PHE A 81 -6.39 0.02 1.69
N ARG A 82 -7.17 -0.42 2.67
CA ARG A 82 -8.20 0.34 3.35
C ARG A 82 -7.89 0.29 4.83
N PHE A 83 -7.68 1.44 5.47
CA PHE A 83 -7.19 1.51 6.86
C PHE A 83 -8.21 1.08 7.92
N GLY A 84 -9.51 0.99 7.60
CA GLY A 84 -10.51 0.61 8.60
C GLY A 84 -10.67 1.70 9.65
N MET A 85 -10.53 1.40 10.95
CA MET A 85 -10.59 2.44 12.01
C MET A 85 -9.24 2.79 12.63
N SER A 86 -8.23 1.94 12.44
CA SER A 86 -6.97 1.97 13.18
C SER A 86 -5.74 1.57 12.36
N GLY A 87 -5.93 1.29 11.06
CA GLY A 87 -4.84 0.99 10.16
C GLY A 87 -3.91 2.18 10.00
N SER A 88 -2.61 1.92 10.02
CA SER A 88 -1.57 2.91 9.80
C SER A 88 -0.31 2.24 9.25
N PHE A 89 0.52 3.01 8.54
CA PHE A 89 1.86 2.55 8.17
C PHE A 89 2.90 3.14 9.10
N LYS A 90 3.86 2.32 9.52
CA LYS A 90 4.99 2.74 10.36
C LYS A 90 6.27 2.11 9.85
N LEU A 91 7.31 2.92 9.66
CA LEU A 91 8.66 2.43 9.48
C LEU A 91 9.31 2.26 10.86
N THR A 92 9.74 1.05 11.19
CA THR A 92 10.40 0.71 12.46
C THR A 92 11.74 0.01 12.22
N SER A 93 12.53 -0.16 13.26
CA SER A 93 13.65 -1.11 13.26
C SER A 93 13.13 -2.54 13.16
N ALA A 94 13.83 -3.41 12.43
CA ALA A 94 13.48 -4.83 12.34
C ALA A 94 13.56 -5.55 13.70
N ALA A 95 14.31 -5.00 14.67
CA ALA A 95 14.39 -5.52 16.04
C ALA A 95 13.17 -5.13 16.90
N GLU A 96 12.44 -4.07 16.54
CA GLU A 96 11.37 -3.47 17.35
C GLU A 96 10.04 -3.45 16.56
N LEU A 97 9.58 -4.64 16.17
CA LEU A 97 8.34 -4.77 15.41
C LEU A 97 7.10 -4.53 16.31
N PRO A 98 6.13 -3.68 15.87
CA PRO A 98 4.88 -3.50 16.58
C PRO A 98 4.08 -4.80 16.70
N LYS A 99 3.47 -5.05 17.87
CA LYS A 99 2.67 -6.27 18.16
C LYS A 99 1.55 -6.52 17.13
N HIS A 100 0.96 -5.46 16.61
CA HIS A 100 -0.15 -5.53 15.65
C HIS A 100 0.30 -5.22 14.21
N ALA A 101 1.58 -5.46 13.88
CA ALA A 101 2.09 -5.38 12.52
C ALA A 101 1.62 -6.59 11.71
N HIS A 102 0.57 -6.39 10.91
CA HIS A 102 -0.08 -7.47 10.17
C HIS A 102 0.54 -7.76 8.81
N LEU A 103 1.23 -6.78 8.24
CA LEU A 103 1.99 -6.92 6.99
C LEU A 103 3.31 -6.17 7.13
N ARG A 104 4.42 -6.80 6.73
CA ARG A 104 5.79 -6.31 6.96
C ARG A 104 6.61 -6.41 5.68
N PHE A 105 7.34 -5.34 5.38
CA PHE A 105 8.29 -5.24 4.26
C PHE A 105 9.67 -4.87 4.83
N TYR A 106 10.70 -5.66 4.56
CA TYR A 106 12.03 -5.46 5.15
C TYR A 106 13.01 -4.79 4.18
N THR A 107 13.85 -3.90 4.70
CA THR A 107 14.91 -3.24 3.94
C THR A 107 16.14 -4.14 3.78
N LYS A 108 16.78 -4.04 2.62
CA LYS A 108 18.07 -4.70 2.31
C LYS A 108 19.22 -4.12 3.13
N GLU A 109 19.17 -2.81 3.38
CA GLU A 109 20.22 -2.06 4.06
C GLU A 109 20.32 -2.36 5.56
N SER A 110 21.51 -2.12 6.12
CA SER A 110 21.80 -2.19 7.55
C SER A 110 21.98 -0.78 8.12
N PRO A 111 21.31 -0.40 9.22
CA PRO A 111 20.47 -1.25 10.07
C PRO A 111 19.14 -1.63 9.40
N HIS A 112 18.73 -2.90 9.57
CA HIS A 112 17.49 -3.41 8.99
C HIS A 112 16.28 -2.68 9.57
N ARG A 113 15.44 -2.17 8.67
CA ARG A 113 14.17 -1.53 8.98
C ARG A 113 13.03 -2.32 8.35
N ALA A 114 11.83 -2.15 8.90
CA ALA A 114 10.63 -2.77 8.41
C ALA A 114 9.51 -1.74 8.26
N LEU A 115 8.97 -1.61 7.05
CA LEU A 115 7.71 -0.92 6.83
C LEU A 115 6.58 -1.86 7.24
N CYS A 116 5.77 -1.44 8.20
CA CYS A 116 4.73 -2.26 8.81
C CYS A 116 3.35 -1.63 8.60
N PHE A 117 2.39 -2.42 8.13
CA PHE A 117 0.98 -2.08 8.27
C PHE A 117 0.49 -2.54 9.64
N VAL A 118 0.19 -1.56 10.50
CA VAL A 118 -0.24 -1.80 11.88
C VAL A 118 -1.73 -1.54 11.99
N ASP A 119 -2.47 -2.53 12.48
CA ASP A 119 -3.91 -2.39 12.70
C ASP A 119 -4.40 -3.21 13.89
N PHE A 120 -4.53 -2.58 15.05
CA PHE A 120 -4.92 -3.30 16.27
C PHE A 120 -6.38 -3.78 16.28
N ARG A 121 -7.31 -3.11 15.55
CA ARG A 121 -8.72 -3.53 15.47
C ARG A 121 -8.99 -4.52 14.34
N ARG A 122 -8.03 -4.74 13.44
CA ARG A 122 -8.12 -5.70 12.32
C ARG A 122 -9.31 -5.45 11.39
N PHE A 123 -9.67 -4.18 11.21
CA PHE A 123 -10.70 -3.75 10.26
C PHE A 123 -10.11 -3.27 8.94
N GLY A 124 -8.81 -3.01 8.92
CA GLY A 124 -8.07 -2.73 7.71
C GLY A 124 -8.04 -3.97 6.81
N ARG A 125 -8.22 -3.71 5.52
CA ARG A 125 -8.18 -4.74 4.48
C ARG A 125 -7.18 -4.38 3.42
N TRP A 126 -6.61 -5.38 2.77
CA TRP A 126 -5.83 -5.19 1.58
C TRP A 126 -6.19 -6.20 0.50
N GLU A 127 -6.03 -5.78 -0.75
CA GLU A 127 -6.27 -6.58 -1.94
C GLU A 127 -4.99 -6.67 -2.76
N VAL A 128 -4.67 -7.88 -3.22
CA VAL A 128 -3.49 -8.18 -4.01
C VAL A 128 -3.84 -8.09 -5.49
N HIS A 129 -3.02 -7.41 -6.29
CA HIS A 129 -3.35 -7.04 -7.67
C HIS A 129 -4.66 -6.22 -7.77
N GLY A 130 -5.02 -5.53 -6.69
CA GLY A 130 -6.24 -4.74 -6.62
C GLY A 130 -6.13 -3.49 -7.50
N THR A 131 -7.22 -3.18 -8.19
CA THR A 131 -7.46 -1.83 -8.70
C THR A 131 -8.22 -1.01 -7.66
N TRP A 132 -8.30 0.30 -7.83
CA TRP A 132 -9.22 1.12 -7.04
C TRP A 132 -10.64 0.57 -7.12
N GLN A 133 -11.44 0.75 -6.06
CA GLN A 133 -12.83 0.31 -6.10
C GLN A 133 -13.60 1.01 -7.23
N LEU A 134 -14.25 0.22 -8.09
CA LEU A 134 -14.99 0.72 -9.26
C LEU A 134 -16.20 1.57 -8.85
N ASP A 135 -16.89 1.19 -7.77
CA ASP A 135 -18.06 1.90 -7.26
C ASP A 135 -17.71 3.21 -6.52
N ARG A 136 -16.42 3.56 -6.44
CA ARG A 136 -15.98 4.82 -5.83
C ARG A 136 -15.72 5.88 -6.90
N GLY A 137 -16.41 7.00 -6.72
CA GLY A 137 -16.18 8.21 -7.50
C GLY A 137 -14.75 8.75 -7.40
N PRO A 138 -14.40 9.72 -8.26
CA PRO A 138 -13.09 10.36 -8.29
C PRO A 138 -12.72 11.02 -6.95
N CYS A 139 -11.43 11.10 -6.67
CA CYS A 139 -10.92 11.68 -5.42
C CYS A 139 -11.22 13.19 -5.34
N VAL A 140 -11.89 13.64 -4.28
CA VAL A 140 -12.23 15.06 -4.08
C VAL A 140 -11.02 15.99 -4.03
N MET A 141 -9.85 15.49 -3.59
CA MET A 141 -8.64 16.31 -3.43
C MET A 141 -7.76 16.30 -4.68
N LEU A 142 -7.64 15.16 -5.37
CA LEU A 142 -6.69 14.97 -6.46
C LEU A 142 -7.35 14.99 -7.85
N GLU A 143 -8.67 14.79 -7.91
CA GLU A 143 -9.46 14.71 -9.14
C GLU A 143 -10.69 15.63 -9.05
N TYR A 144 -10.52 16.84 -8.50
CA TYR A 144 -11.63 17.75 -8.20
C TYR A 144 -12.53 18.04 -9.40
N GLU A 145 -11.96 18.27 -10.59
CA GLU A 145 -12.75 18.55 -11.80
C GLU A 145 -13.64 17.36 -12.19
N LYS A 146 -13.08 16.15 -12.19
CA LYS A 146 -13.85 14.92 -12.47
C LYS A 146 -14.92 14.70 -11.41
N PHE A 147 -14.61 14.97 -10.15
CA PHE A 147 -15.56 14.90 -9.04
C PHE A 147 -16.71 15.88 -9.23
N ARG A 148 -16.40 17.13 -9.57
CA ARG A 148 -17.40 18.17 -9.83
C ARG A 148 -18.32 17.78 -10.98
N ILE A 149 -17.76 17.35 -12.12
CA ILE A 149 -18.53 16.93 -13.30
C ILE A 149 -19.40 15.71 -12.97
N GLY A 150 -18.83 14.70 -12.30
CA GLY A 150 -19.56 13.48 -11.92
C GLY A 150 -20.74 13.76 -10.97
N CYS A 151 -20.58 14.69 -10.02
CA CYS A 151 -21.69 15.12 -9.16
C CYS A 151 -22.77 15.89 -9.93
N CYS A 152 -22.38 16.74 -10.89
CA CYS A 152 -23.33 17.51 -11.68
C CYS A 152 -24.11 16.66 -12.70
N LEU A 153 -23.52 15.56 -13.20
CA LEU A 153 -24.15 14.66 -14.17
C LEU A 153 -24.96 13.52 -13.51
N GLY A 154 -24.73 13.22 -12.23
CA GLY A 154 -25.43 12.15 -11.49
C GLY A 154 -26.90 12.45 -11.13
N GLY A 155 -27.45 13.59 -11.53
CA GLY A 155 -28.87 13.95 -11.32
C GLY A 155 -29.81 13.50 -12.43
N GLY A 156 -29.33 12.78 -13.45
CA GLY A 156 -30.10 12.50 -14.67
C GLY A 156 -29.91 11.09 -15.22
N SER A 157 -30.25 10.07 -14.45
CA SER A 157 -30.53 8.74 -15.03
C SER A 157 -31.35 7.91 -14.07
N SER A 158 -32.66 8.20 -14.05
CA SER A 158 -33.71 7.23 -13.74
C SER A 158 -34.50 7.01 -15.04
N THR A 159 -34.37 5.82 -15.60
CA THR A 159 -35.30 5.22 -16.57
C THR A 159 -35.54 3.80 -16.13
#